data_AF-A0A7J8LM03-F1
#
_entry.id   AF-A0A7J8LM03-F1
#
_cell.length_a   1.000
_cell.length_b   1.000
_cell.length_c   1.000
_cell.angle_alpha   90.00
_cell.angle_beta   90.00
_cell.angle_gamma   90.00
#
_symmetry.space_group_name_H-M   'P 1'
#
loop_
_entity.id
_entity.type
_entity.pdbx_description
1 polymer ?
#
loop_
_entity_poly.entity_id
_entity_poly.type
_entity_poly.pdbx_seq_one_letter_code
_entity_poly.pdbx_strand_id
1 'polypeptide(L)' 'MSLASFYNPGSDAVIYPAPALVEKEAEEKNKQVYPKFVFEDYMKLYAELKFQAKEPRFEAMKVMEATAPIATA' A
#
# COMPACT_ATOMS: atom_id res chain seq x y z
N MET A 1 10.61 -23.36 -19.53
CA MET A 1 10.82 -21.92 -19.81
C MET A 1 9.63 -21.15 -19.24
N SER A 2 9.86 -20.09 -18.47
CA SER A 2 8.78 -19.24 -17.91
C SER A 2 9.03 -17.79 -18.34
N LEU A 3 8.00 -17.13 -18.87
CA LEU A 3 8.01 -15.73 -19.26
C LEU A 3 6.87 -15.02 -18.52
N ALA A 4 7.20 -14.05 -17.68
CA ALA A 4 6.23 -13.32 -16.87
C ALA A 4 6.47 -11.81 -17.00
N SER A 5 5.43 -11.09 -17.45
CA SER A 5 5.43 -9.63 -17.54
C SER A 5 4.57 -9.04 -16.41
N PHE A 6 5.01 -7.93 -15.83
CA PHE A 6 4.32 -7.27 -14.73
C PHE A 6 4.00 -5.84 -15.11
N TYR A 7 2.72 -5.48 -15.10
CA TYR A 7 2.25 -4.11 -15.29
C TYR A 7 1.99 -3.49 -13.92
N ASN A 8 2.96 -2.73 -13.42
CA ASN A 8 2.92 -2.13 -12.09
C ASN A 8 2.60 -0.63 -12.18
N PRO A 9 2.15 0.00 -11.09
CA PRO A 9 2.03 1.45 -11.00
C PRO A 9 3.36 2.17 -11.29
N GLY A 10 3.27 3.46 -11.64
CA GLY A 10 4.43 4.35 -11.71
C GLY A 10 5.09 4.54 -10.34
N SER A 11 6.36 4.91 -10.31
CA SER A 11 7.15 5.02 -9.07
C SER A 11 6.52 5.99 -8.06
N ASP A 12 6.03 7.14 -8.54
CA ASP A 12 5.41 8.21 -7.75
C ASP A 12 3.89 8.02 -7.53
N ALA A 13 3.33 6.90 -7.99
CA ALA A 13 1.90 6.64 -7.84
C ALA A 13 1.50 6.48 -6.38
N VAL A 14 0.46 7.19 -5.96
CA VAL A 14 -0.14 7.08 -4.61
C VAL A 14 -1.19 5.98 -4.62
N ILE A 15 -1.00 4.98 -3.76
CA ILE A 15 -1.82 3.78 -3.66
C ILE A 15 -2.63 3.83 -2.37
N TYR A 16 -3.94 3.67 -2.48
CA TYR A 16 -4.87 3.59 -1.34
C TYR A 16 -6.17 2.90 -1.77
N PRO A 17 -6.99 2.40 -0.83
CA PRO A 17 -8.29 1.80 -1.13
C PRO A 17 -9.22 2.78 -1.85
N ALA A 18 -9.91 2.31 -2.88
CA ALA A 18 -10.88 3.13 -3.60
C ALA A 18 -12.04 3.52 -2.66
N PRO A 19 -12.44 4.81 -2.57
CA PRO A 19 -13.46 5.26 -1.62
C PRO A 19 -14.78 4.50 -1.70
N ALA A 20 -15.26 4.22 -2.92
CA ALA A 20 -16.51 3.48 -3.15
C ALA A 20 -16.49 2.01 -2.67
N LEU A 21 -15.30 1.47 -2.37
CA LEU A 21 -15.14 0.13 -1.79
C LEU A 21 -15.00 0.19 -0.26
N VAL A 22 -14.44 1.27 0.27
CA VAL A 22 -14.31 1.49 1.72
C VAL A 22 -15.64 1.81 2.36
N GLU A 23 -16.50 2.59 1.72
CA GLU A 23 -17.84 2.89 2.25
C GLU A 23 -18.67 1.62 2.47
N LYS A 24 -18.55 0.64 1.56
CA LYS A 24 -19.19 -0.68 1.68
C LYS A 24 -18.59 -1.56 2.77
N GLU A 25 -17.27 -1.49 2.96
CA GLU A 25 -16.58 -2.23 4.03
C GLU A 25 -16.73 -1.58 5.41
N ALA A 26 -16.92 -0.26 5.48
CA ALA A 26 -17.11 0.49 6.72
C ALA A 26 -18.43 0.15 7.41
N GLU A 27 -19.49 -0.15 6.65
CA GLU A 27 -20.75 -0.67 7.18
C GLU A 27 -20.57 -2.05 7.84
N GLU A 28 -19.61 -2.86 7.40
CA GLU A 28 -19.38 -4.21 7.95
C GLU A 28 -18.29 -4.28 9.03
N LYS A 29 -17.23 -3.46 8.96
CA LYS A 29 -15.98 -3.72 9.73
C LYS A 29 -15.31 -2.52 10.40
N ASN A 30 -15.84 -1.30 10.28
CA ASN A 30 -15.45 -0.12 11.09
C ASN A 30 -13.93 0.13 11.27
N LYS A 31 -13.09 -0.30 10.31
CA LYS A 31 -11.63 -0.21 10.45
C LYS A 31 -10.98 -0.04 9.08
N GLN A 32 -10.16 1.00 8.93
CA GLN A 32 -9.35 1.17 7.74
C GLN A 32 -8.23 0.12 7.74
N VAL A 33 -8.41 -0.94 6.96
CA VAL A 33 -7.53 -2.12 6.97
C VAL A 33 -6.23 -1.89 6.19
N TYR A 34 -6.25 -1.03 5.17
CA TYR A 34 -5.13 -0.81 4.27
C TYR A 34 -4.60 0.63 4.30
N PRO A 35 -3.26 0.81 4.18
CA PRO A 35 -2.60 2.13 4.21
C PRO A 35 -2.76 2.92 2.92
N LYS A 36 -2.43 4.21 2.98
CA LYS A 36 -2.09 5.07 1.84
C LYS A 36 -0.58 5.26 1.76
N PHE A 37 0.03 5.00 0.59
CA PHE A 37 1.49 5.07 0.42
C PHE A 37 1.91 5.34 -1.04
N VAL A 38 3.18 5.70 -1.27
CA VAL A 38 3.77 5.82 -2.62
C VAL A 38 4.34 4.46 -3.06
N PHE A 39 4.08 4.06 -4.30
CA PHE A 39 4.43 2.72 -4.80
C PHE A 39 5.93 2.40 -4.72
N GLU A 40 6.81 3.36 -5.01
CA GLU A 40 8.26 3.16 -4.90
C GLU A 40 8.70 2.80 -3.46
N ASP A 41 8.12 3.44 -2.44
CA ASP A 41 8.44 3.16 -1.04
C ASP A 41 8.02 1.73 -0.66
N TYR A 42 6.87 1.28 -1.16
CA TYR A 42 6.45 -0.11 -1.02
C TYR A 42 7.42 -1.08 -1.70
N MET A 43 7.88 -0.76 -2.91
CA MET A 43 8.79 -1.64 -3.66
C MET A 43 10.17 -1.75 -3.01
N LYS A 44 10.67 -0.69 -2.37
CA LYS A 44 11.88 -0.73 -1.55
C LYS A 44 11.74 -1.74 -0.41
N LEU A 45 10.66 -1.66 0.36
CA LEU A 45 10.39 -2.62 1.44
C LEU A 45 10.13 -4.05 0.92
N TYR A 46 9.42 -4.18 -0.20
CA TYR A 46 9.14 -5.48 -0.82
C TYR A 46 10.42 -6.19 -1.26
N ALA A 47 11.40 -5.47 -1.80
CA ALA A 47 12.66 -6.05 -2.26
C ALA A 47 13.41 -6.77 -1.11
N GLU A 48 13.39 -6.19 0.09
CA GLU A 48 14.03 -6.75 1.28
C GLU A 48 13.24 -7.91 1.89
N LEU A 49 11.91 -7.83 1.86
CA LEU A 49 11.02 -8.74 2.58
C LEU A 49 10.21 -9.68 1.66
N LYS A 50 10.61 -9.83 0.39
CA LYS A 50 9.84 -10.53 -0.66
C LYS A 50 9.36 -11.91 -0.26
N PHE A 51 10.22 -12.68 0.41
CA PHE A 51 9.97 -14.06 0.80
C PHE A 51 9.49 -14.21 2.26
N GLN A 52 9.23 -13.09 2.95
CA GLN A 52 8.61 -13.07 4.28
C GLN A 52 7.08 -12.88 4.19
N ALA A 53 6.42 -12.92 5.35
CA ALA A 53 4.99 -12.65 5.46
C ALA A 53 4.62 -11.28 4.86
N LYS A 54 3.41 -11.19 4.29
CA LYS A 54 2.98 -10.01 3.53
C LYS A 54 2.43 -8.92 4.44
N GLU A 55 1.69 -9.33 5.47
CA GLU A 55 0.94 -8.48 6.38
C GLU A 55 1.83 -7.42 7.05
N PRO A 56 3.05 -7.75 7.53
CA PRO A 56 3.96 -6.75 8.08
C PRO A 56 4.34 -5.63 7.12
N ARG A 57 4.34 -5.88 5.79
CA ARG A 57 4.64 -4.84 4.80
C ARG A 57 3.56 -3.77 4.75
N PHE A 58 2.28 -4.14 4.91
CA PHE A 58 1.19 -3.16 4.98
C PHE A 58 1.17 -2.42 6.31
N GLU A 59 1.48 -3.08 7.41
CA GLU A 59 1.58 -2.42 8.72
C GLU A 59 2.72 -1.37 8.74
N ALA A 60 3.87 -1.68 8.13
CA ALA A 60 4.97 -0.72 7.98
C ALA A 60 4.54 0.54 7.20
N MET A 61 3.78 0.37 6.11
CA MET A 61 3.27 1.51 5.32
C MET A 61 2.28 2.38 6.09
N LYS A 62 1.45 1.80 6.99
CA LYS A 62 0.57 2.58 7.89
C LYS A 62 1.36 3.45 8.86
N VAL A 63 2.46 2.92 9.40
CA VAL A 63 3.33 3.68 10.32
C VAL A 63 4.02 4.82 9.57
N MET A 64 4.44 4.59 8.32
CA MET A 64 5.01 5.64 7.46
C MET A 64 3.98 6.73 7.13
N GLU A 65 2.73 6.36 6.80
CA GLU A 65 1.63 7.31 6.57
C GLU A 65 1.40 8.23 7.78
N ALA A 66 1.42 7.67 9.00
CA ALA A 66 1.21 8.42 10.23
C ALA A 66 2.37 9.38 10.60
N THR A 67 3.57 9.16 10.04
CA THR A 67 4.78 9.91 10.38
C THR A 67 5.22 10.91 9.31
N ALA A 68 4.68 10.82 8.09
CA ALA A 68 4.96 11.76 7.02
C ALA A 68 4.14 13.06 7.19
N PRO A 69 4.74 14.25 7.08
CA PRO A 69 3.97 15.48 6.95
C PRO A 69 3.16 15.37 5.65
N ILE A 70 1.85 15.52 5.74
CA ILE A 70 0.98 15.59 4.57
C ILE A 70 1.44 16.81 3.76
N ALA A 71 2.24 16.58 2.72
CA ALA A 71 2.56 17.60 1.74
C ALA A 71 1.24 17.96 1.06
N THR A 72 0.64 19.05 1.54
CA THR A 72 -0.46 19.74 0.89
C THR A 72 0.18 20.44 -0.31
N ALA A 73 -0.04 19.89 -1.50
CA ALA A 73 0.09 20.62 -2.75
C ALA A 73 -1.19 21.43 -2.99
#